data_AF-A0A4R8TUT9-F1
#
_entry.id   AF-A0A4R8TUT9-F1
#
_cell.length_a   1.000
_cell.length_b   1.000
_cell.length_c   1.000
_cell.angle_alpha   90.00
_cell.angle_beta   90.00
_cell.angle_gamma   90.00
#
_symmetry.space_group_name_H-M   'P 1'
#
loop_
_entity.id
_entity.type
_entity.pdbx_description
1 polymer ?
#
loop_
_entity_poly.entity_id
_entity_poly.type
_entity_poly.pdbx_seq_one_letter_code
_entity_poly.pdbx_strand_id
1 'polypeptide(L)'
;MVDTGVDYLHPALGEGFGEGHQVRYGMDFVGDDWEFGDPPRVDEDPYSECMEHGTHISGIAAGNDSSTGFFGAAPGASLEHYRVTGCRAVPIQSDIVIKAVLMAYSRNVDVISLSFTTNTGPYPDDALSEVLSRISQEGKVLVVVASGAHYVLIYNDDDQSLFDFENNFEGVLGAGSVNAELGSHLIGILATGSQIKVMMDSNFTAAPYIRVGKNSMPPGQVNGRGSWGPSGLGDGMPSILAPGQSIWSTLPRSWGGYGSLSGTSMAAPYIAGCAALVKQVHPNLTSSEITRLLMNTAKPLAFNDGTNKTYDFLAPVAQQGNGVVNVSRAARSRTKLSKSHLAFNDTEFFEETMFFEVLNEHQESINYTIFHRPAVTVLTLDPNLEAVTSWAKDNTSALATGEFLRNLRPGIYANITITPAQMMLEAGKSARVRISANIKALADVAPRCPLYSGFIEVEGGKEQLTVSYGGIGCAMRKLSALPPGWNKTFITAKTANEARGQTQDTDPVVQNTTFHLGGHRHIKDLLNSSTLLPTLNLNLAMYSRAISVQALEAAAPETETGMAIFTTDQTARPGGFAREAIDWLGWSGLLTNGSWVERGSYKLKVCASRAWESTQDPSAKEDCSTTAPFSIDYEEGG
;
A
#
# COMPACT_ATOMS: atom_id res chain seq x y z
N MET A 1 2.51 -16.69 -8.96
CA MET A 1 1.86 -16.06 -7.80
C MET A 1 2.71 -16.32 -6.59
N VAL A 2 2.92 -15.32 -5.74
CA VAL A 2 3.57 -15.48 -4.43
C VAL A 2 2.53 -15.00 -3.41
N ASP A 3 2.07 -15.88 -2.51
CA ASP A 3 0.90 -15.60 -1.65
C ASP A 3 0.67 -16.64 -0.52
N THR A 4 -0.57 -16.84 -0.03
CA THR A 4 -0.96 -17.75 1.08
C THR A 4 -1.04 -19.25 0.73
N GLY A 5 -0.67 -19.64 -0.48
CA GLY A 5 -0.93 -20.98 -1.06
C GLY A 5 -2.20 -21.03 -1.91
N VAL A 6 -2.52 -22.21 -2.48
CA VAL A 6 -3.59 -22.34 -3.47
C VAL A 6 -4.30 -23.70 -3.42
N ASP A 7 -5.63 -23.70 -3.45
CA ASP A 7 -6.44 -24.89 -3.75
C ASP A 7 -6.44 -25.16 -5.26
N TYR A 8 -5.33 -25.72 -5.78
CA TYR A 8 -5.19 -26.05 -7.20
C TYR A 8 -6.15 -27.15 -7.69
N LEU A 9 -6.79 -27.87 -6.77
CA LEU A 9 -7.84 -28.84 -7.08
C LEU A 9 -9.18 -28.17 -7.39
N HIS A 10 -9.27 -26.84 -7.29
CA HIS A 10 -10.41 -26.06 -7.75
C HIS A 10 -10.64 -26.21 -9.28
N PRO A 11 -11.89 -26.40 -9.76
CA PRO A 11 -12.19 -26.55 -11.20
C PRO A 11 -11.59 -25.46 -12.09
N ALA A 12 -11.76 -24.20 -11.69
CA ALA A 12 -11.19 -23.05 -12.39
C ALA A 12 -9.64 -22.95 -12.34
N LEU A 13 -8.94 -23.81 -11.60
CA LEU A 13 -7.47 -23.80 -11.46
C LEU A 13 -6.81 -25.09 -11.99
N GLY A 14 -7.56 -25.89 -12.74
CA GLY A 14 -7.05 -27.05 -13.48
C GLY A 14 -7.11 -28.40 -12.76
N GLU A 15 -7.84 -28.48 -11.64
CA GLU A 15 -8.17 -29.73 -10.92
C GLU A 15 -6.97 -30.60 -10.53
N GLY A 16 -5.80 -29.99 -10.31
CA GLY A 16 -4.57 -30.71 -10.00
C GLY A 16 -3.31 -29.84 -10.11
N PHE A 17 -2.16 -30.49 -9.88
CA PHE A 17 -0.87 -29.85 -9.73
C PHE A 17 0.21 -30.57 -10.55
N GLY A 18 1.14 -29.80 -11.10
CA GLY A 18 2.28 -30.32 -11.87
C GLY A 18 2.05 -30.32 -13.38
N GLU A 19 2.90 -31.04 -14.11
CA GLU A 19 2.92 -31.00 -15.58
C GLU A 19 1.58 -31.43 -16.19
N GLY A 20 1.04 -30.63 -17.11
CA GLY A 20 -0.27 -30.83 -17.73
C GLY A 20 -1.44 -30.14 -17.01
N HIS A 21 -1.28 -29.75 -15.75
CA HIS A 21 -2.26 -28.94 -15.02
C HIS A 21 -2.02 -27.44 -15.20
N GLN A 22 -3.02 -26.63 -14.87
CA GLN A 22 -2.89 -25.18 -14.95
C GLN A 22 -1.94 -24.63 -13.88
N VAL A 23 -2.02 -25.11 -12.63
CA VAL A 23 -0.96 -24.88 -11.62
C VAL A 23 0.17 -25.89 -11.86
N ARG A 24 1.11 -25.52 -12.74
CA ARG A 24 2.14 -26.43 -13.26
C ARG A 24 3.35 -26.65 -12.36
N TYR A 25 3.51 -25.83 -11.31
CA TYR A 25 4.60 -25.90 -10.33
C TYR A 25 4.29 -25.05 -9.10
N GLY A 26 4.95 -25.32 -7.99
CA GLY A 26 4.92 -24.48 -6.80
C GLY A 26 5.77 -25.02 -5.68
N MET A 27 5.84 -24.26 -4.58
CA MET A 27 6.57 -24.56 -3.35
C MET A 27 5.88 -23.89 -2.16
N ASP A 28 5.93 -24.53 -1.01
CA ASP A 28 5.76 -23.87 0.30
C ASP A 28 7.14 -23.55 0.89
N PHE A 29 7.25 -22.42 1.58
CA PHE A 29 8.46 -21.98 2.28
C PHE A 29 8.30 -21.92 3.81
N VAL A 30 7.10 -22.16 4.33
CA VAL A 30 6.74 -21.88 5.73
C VAL A 30 5.91 -23.00 6.38
N GLY A 31 4.95 -23.61 5.68
CA GLY A 31 4.00 -24.57 6.25
C GLY A 31 2.91 -23.93 7.13
N ASP A 32 1.90 -24.72 7.50
CA ASP A 32 0.67 -24.25 8.16
C ASP A 32 0.91 -23.60 9.54
N ASP A 33 1.78 -24.19 10.34
CA ASP A 33 2.04 -23.83 11.75
C ASP A 33 3.10 -22.72 11.95
N TRP A 34 3.49 -22.03 10.88
CA TRP A 34 4.60 -21.07 10.92
C TRP A 34 4.29 -19.79 11.72
N GLU A 35 5.27 -19.33 12.50
CA GLU A 35 5.23 -18.08 13.25
C GLU A 35 6.34 -17.09 12.84
N PHE A 36 6.18 -15.82 13.21
CA PHE A 36 7.20 -14.82 12.94
C PHE A 36 8.50 -15.12 13.71
N GLY A 37 9.60 -15.31 12.97
CA GLY A 37 10.90 -15.72 13.50
C GLY A 37 11.19 -17.23 13.41
N ASP A 38 10.22 -18.07 13.00
CA ASP A 38 10.48 -19.49 12.74
C ASP A 38 11.37 -19.69 11.50
N PRO A 39 12.23 -20.73 11.48
CA PRO A 39 12.99 -21.10 10.30
C PRO A 39 12.06 -21.54 9.16
N PRO A 40 12.42 -21.29 7.88
CA PRO A 40 11.61 -21.70 6.73
C PRO A 40 11.43 -23.22 6.69
N ARG A 41 10.19 -23.69 6.50
CA ARG A 41 9.87 -25.11 6.27
C ARG A 41 9.54 -25.26 4.79
N VAL A 42 10.49 -25.78 4.01
CA VAL A 42 10.35 -25.83 2.54
C VAL A 42 9.87 -27.21 2.11
N ASP A 43 8.81 -27.24 1.32
CA ASP A 43 8.32 -28.42 0.62
C ASP A 43 7.78 -28.06 -0.78
N GLU A 44 7.57 -29.08 -1.61
CA GLU A 44 7.26 -28.93 -3.03
C GLU A 44 5.75 -28.80 -3.35
N ASP A 45 4.91 -28.52 -2.33
CA ASP A 45 3.45 -28.46 -2.47
C ASP A 45 2.87 -27.12 -1.93
N PRO A 46 2.39 -26.20 -2.80
CA PRO A 46 1.81 -24.93 -2.36
C PRO A 46 0.34 -25.06 -1.90
N TYR A 47 -0.21 -26.28 -1.72
CA TYR A 47 -1.61 -26.49 -1.35
C TYR A 47 -1.99 -25.74 -0.08
N SER A 48 -3.12 -25.03 -0.11
CA SER A 48 -3.68 -24.37 1.07
C SER A 48 -5.18 -24.18 0.92
N GLU A 49 -5.92 -24.64 1.92
CA GLU A 49 -7.37 -24.43 2.07
C GLU A 49 -7.74 -23.67 3.35
N CYS A 50 -6.74 -23.27 4.14
CA CYS A 50 -6.89 -22.53 5.40
C CYS A 50 -6.90 -21.01 5.22
N MET A 51 -6.45 -20.52 4.07
CA MET A 51 -6.52 -19.10 3.67
C MET A 51 -7.01 -18.99 2.24
N GLU A 52 -7.90 -18.04 2.01
CA GLU A 52 -8.62 -17.89 0.75
C GLU A 52 -7.90 -17.02 -0.29
N HIS A 53 -7.03 -16.12 0.16
CA HIS A 53 -6.45 -15.05 -0.63
C HIS A 53 -5.62 -15.53 -1.84
N GLY A 54 -4.68 -16.46 -1.65
CA GLY A 54 -3.85 -17.01 -2.72
C GLY A 54 -4.63 -17.79 -3.79
N THR A 55 -5.68 -18.50 -3.36
CA THR A 55 -6.65 -19.13 -4.27
C THR A 55 -7.42 -18.08 -5.05
N HIS A 56 -7.85 -16.97 -4.42
CA HIS A 56 -8.61 -15.90 -5.06
C HIS A 56 -7.82 -15.15 -6.13
N ILE A 57 -6.58 -14.74 -5.83
CA ILE A 57 -5.74 -14.04 -6.80
C ILE A 57 -5.35 -14.92 -8.00
N SER A 58 -5.22 -16.23 -7.78
CA SER A 58 -4.92 -17.20 -8.85
C SER A 58 -6.06 -17.27 -9.87
N GLY A 59 -7.31 -17.27 -9.39
CA GLY A 59 -8.49 -17.19 -10.24
C GLY A 59 -8.59 -15.87 -11.01
N ILE A 60 -8.23 -14.74 -10.40
CA ILE A 60 -8.25 -13.43 -11.10
C ILE A 60 -7.23 -13.41 -12.24
N ALA A 61 -6.03 -13.95 -12.01
CA ALA A 61 -4.97 -13.93 -13.00
C ALA A 61 -5.27 -14.86 -14.19
N ALA A 62 -5.65 -16.11 -13.94
CA ALA A 62 -5.74 -17.14 -14.97
C ALA A 62 -6.90 -18.14 -14.82
N GLY A 63 -7.85 -17.94 -13.89
CA GLY A 63 -8.93 -18.89 -13.66
C GLY A 63 -9.72 -19.23 -14.93
N ASN A 64 -10.12 -20.49 -15.10
CA ASN A 64 -10.77 -20.98 -16.31
C ASN A 64 -11.80 -22.07 -15.98
N ASP A 65 -13.04 -21.65 -15.71
CA ASP A 65 -14.18 -22.56 -15.55
C ASP A 65 -15.27 -22.22 -16.57
N SER A 66 -15.18 -22.92 -17.69
CA SER A 66 -16.18 -22.84 -18.77
C SER A 66 -17.58 -23.33 -18.38
N SER A 67 -17.74 -24.08 -17.27
CA SER A 67 -19.04 -24.59 -16.83
C SER A 67 -19.87 -23.52 -16.09
N THR A 68 -19.21 -22.64 -15.34
CA THR A 68 -19.83 -21.47 -14.70
C THR A 68 -19.70 -20.19 -15.54
N GLY A 69 -18.84 -20.20 -16.56
CA GLY A 69 -18.51 -19.02 -17.38
C GLY A 69 -17.54 -18.07 -16.67
N PHE A 70 -16.86 -18.53 -15.63
CA PHE A 70 -15.85 -17.77 -14.91
C PHE A 70 -14.50 -17.84 -15.64
N PHE A 71 -13.94 -16.65 -15.94
CA PHE A 71 -12.63 -16.51 -16.54
C PHE A 71 -11.85 -15.39 -15.86
N GLY A 72 -10.60 -15.68 -15.47
CA GLY A 72 -9.61 -14.69 -15.10
C GLY A 72 -9.12 -13.89 -16.31
N ALA A 73 -8.15 -13.00 -16.07
CA ALA A 73 -7.62 -12.11 -17.10
C ALA A 73 -6.87 -12.86 -18.23
N ALA A 74 -6.20 -13.97 -17.94
CA ALA A 74 -5.48 -14.79 -18.93
C ALA A 74 -5.76 -16.30 -18.74
N PRO A 75 -6.95 -16.81 -19.11
CA PRO A 75 -7.40 -18.18 -18.80
C PRO A 75 -6.61 -19.31 -19.48
N GLY A 76 -5.76 -18.97 -20.46
CA GLY A 76 -4.83 -19.90 -21.11
C GLY A 76 -3.40 -19.88 -20.55
N ALA A 77 -3.13 -19.08 -19.51
CA ALA A 77 -1.82 -19.02 -18.88
C ALA A 77 -1.63 -20.16 -17.87
N SER A 78 -0.42 -20.73 -17.83
CA SER A 78 0.01 -21.62 -16.75
C SER A 78 0.41 -20.81 -15.52
N LEU A 79 0.04 -21.28 -14.34
CA LEU A 79 0.42 -20.70 -13.05
C LEU A 79 1.59 -21.47 -12.42
N GLU A 80 2.49 -20.74 -11.77
CA GLU A 80 3.30 -21.27 -10.68
C GLU A 80 2.90 -20.59 -9.37
N HIS A 81 2.84 -21.30 -8.25
CA HIS A 81 2.43 -20.75 -6.95
C HIS A 81 3.47 -20.96 -5.85
N TYR A 82 3.83 -19.88 -5.15
CA TYR A 82 4.83 -19.89 -4.09
C TYR A 82 4.17 -19.43 -2.78
N ARG A 83 4.06 -20.31 -1.78
CA ARG A 83 3.45 -20.00 -0.50
C ARG A 83 4.47 -19.38 0.45
N VAL A 84 4.16 -18.20 0.98
CA VAL A 84 5.07 -17.38 1.83
C VAL A 84 4.47 -17.00 3.19
N THR A 85 3.28 -17.50 3.51
CA THR A 85 2.67 -17.43 4.84
C THR A 85 1.90 -18.71 5.16
N GLY A 86 1.94 -19.11 6.43
CA GLY A 86 1.20 -20.25 6.97
C GLY A 86 -0.29 -19.94 7.16
N CYS A 87 -1.00 -20.80 7.87
CA CYS A 87 -2.43 -20.64 8.17
C CYS A 87 -2.74 -19.63 9.28
N ARG A 88 -1.69 -19.08 9.92
CA ARG A 88 -1.80 -18.09 10.99
C ARG A 88 -1.62 -16.69 10.41
N ALA A 89 -2.40 -15.72 10.87
CA ALA A 89 -2.28 -14.32 10.44
C ALA A 89 -1.04 -13.66 11.06
N VAL A 90 0.14 -13.98 10.52
CA VAL A 90 1.44 -13.43 10.94
C VAL A 90 2.07 -12.57 9.84
N PRO A 91 2.93 -11.58 10.18
CA PRO A 91 3.56 -10.74 9.17
C PRO A 91 4.47 -11.52 8.22
N ILE A 92 4.31 -11.31 6.92
CA ILE A 92 5.14 -11.92 5.88
C ILE A 92 6.56 -11.33 5.95
N GLN A 93 7.55 -12.21 6.09
CA GLN A 93 8.97 -11.84 6.18
C GLN A 93 9.59 -11.64 4.79
N SER A 94 10.31 -10.52 4.62
CA SER A 94 10.86 -10.10 3.32
C SER A 94 11.91 -11.07 2.74
N ASP A 95 12.62 -11.83 3.56
CA ASP A 95 13.62 -12.83 3.11
C ASP A 95 12.97 -14.07 2.48
N ILE A 96 11.85 -14.55 3.05
CA ILE A 96 11.01 -15.60 2.47
C ILE A 96 10.50 -15.17 1.08
N VAL A 97 10.05 -13.91 0.97
CA VAL A 97 9.57 -13.34 -0.30
C VAL A 97 10.71 -13.23 -1.32
N ILE A 98 11.89 -12.75 -0.92
CA ILE A 98 13.08 -12.72 -1.78
C ILE A 98 13.40 -14.13 -2.30
N LYS A 99 13.37 -15.15 -1.44
CA LYS A 99 13.63 -16.55 -1.82
C LYS A 99 12.59 -17.07 -2.84
N ALA A 100 11.31 -16.81 -2.61
CA ALA A 100 10.23 -17.17 -3.54
C ALA A 100 10.37 -16.48 -4.90
N VAL A 101 10.66 -15.17 -4.90
CA VAL A 101 10.85 -14.36 -6.11
C VAL A 101 12.07 -14.83 -6.92
N LEU A 102 13.20 -15.08 -6.26
CA LEU A 102 14.41 -15.58 -6.93
C LEU A 102 14.19 -16.97 -7.53
N MET A 103 13.41 -17.83 -6.87
CA MET A 103 13.01 -19.13 -7.43
C MET A 103 12.14 -18.97 -8.68
N ALA A 104 11.07 -18.17 -8.60
CA ALA A 104 10.21 -17.86 -9.75
C ALA A 104 11.02 -17.27 -10.92
N TYR A 105 11.95 -16.36 -10.64
CA TYR A 105 12.86 -15.79 -11.63
C TYR A 105 13.73 -16.85 -12.31
N SER A 106 14.36 -17.73 -11.53
CA SER A 106 15.20 -18.82 -12.07
C SER A 106 14.44 -19.81 -12.96
N ARG A 107 13.12 -19.91 -12.80
CA ARG A 107 12.22 -20.74 -13.61
C ARG A 107 11.70 -20.04 -14.86
N ASN A 108 12.14 -18.82 -15.15
CA ASN A 108 11.80 -18.03 -16.34
C ASN A 108 10.28 -17.83 -16.52
N VAL A 109 9.55 -17.54 -15.45
CA VAL A 109 8.13 -17.15 -15.55
C VAL A 109 7.99 -15.77 -16.22
N ASP A 110 6.96 -15.54 -17.04
CA ASP A 110 6.77 -14.25 -17.70
C ASP A 110 6.40 -13.12 -16.71
N VAL A 111 5.60 -13.44 -15.69
CA VAL A 111 5.03 -12.48 -14.73
C VAL A 111 5.00 -13.04 -13.31
N ILE A 112 5.47 -12.25 -12.35
CA ILE A 112 5.37 -12.46 -10.90
C ILE A 112 4.36 -11.45 -10.35
N SER A 113 3.36 -11.93 -9.62
CA SER A 113 2.42 -11.10 -8.86
C SER A 113 2.63 -11.32 -7.36
N LEU A 114 2.79 -10.22 -6.62
CA LEU A 114 2.91 -10.14 -5.17
C LEU A 114 1.69 -9.36 -4.64
N SER A 115 0.71 -10.06 -4.06
CA SER A 115 -0.58 -9.45 -3.69
C SER A 115 -0.70 -9.09 -2.21
N PHE A 116 0.43 -8.88 -1.55
CA PHE A 116 0.53 -8.62 -0.10
C PHE A 116 1.52 -7.47 0.19
N THR A 117 1.63 -7.09 1.46
CA THR A 117 2.63 -6.13 1.98
C THR A 117 3.50 -6.80 3.05
N THR A 118 4.77 -6.43 3.16
CA THR A 118 5.66 -6.94 4.22
C THR A 118 5.66 -6.00 5.43
N ASN A 119 6.31 -6.41 6.51
CA ASN A 119 6.52 -5.59 7.70
C ASN A 119 7.59 -4.50 7.55
N THR A 120 8.33 -4.45 6.43
CA THR A 120 9.45 -3.52 6.21
C THR A 120 9.34 -2.67 4.94
N GLY A 121 8.26 -2.78 4.15
CA GLY A 121 8.20 -2.14 2.83
C GLY A 121 7.03 -2.61 1.96
N PRO A 122 6.99 -2.20 0.68
CA PRO A 122 8.15 -1.78 -0.12
C PRO A 122 8.55 -0.30 0.01
N TYR A 123 9.87 -0.07 0.07
CA TYR A 123 10.57 1.21 -0.05
C TYR A 123 11.78 1.06 -0.99
N PRO A 124 12.14 2.07 -1.81
CA PRO A 124 13.16 1.91 -2.85
C PRO A 124 14.56 1.48 -2.37
N ASP A 125 14.83 1.65 -1.07
CA ASP A 125 16.06 1.34 -0.35
C ASP A 125 16.03 -0.02 0.39
N ASP A 126 14.89 -0.72 0.43
CA ASP A 126 14.80 -2.03 1.09
C ASP A 126 15.33 -3.19 0.21
N ALA A 127 15.80 -4.27 0.85
CA ALA A 127 16.45 -5.39 0.18
C ALA A 127 15.53 -6.18 -0.78
N LEU A 128 14.23 -6.24 -0.51
CA LEU A 128 13.26 -6.85 -1.42
C LEU A 128 13.08 -5.94 -2.63
N SER A 129 12.86 -4.64 -2.41
CA SER A 129 12.69 -3.65 -3.48
C SER A 129 13.91 -3.54 -4.41
N GLU A 130 15.13 -3.68 -3.89
CA GLU A 130 16.35 -3.77 -4.70
C GLU A 130 16.40 -5.06 -5.55
N VAL A 131 16.02 -6.22 -4.99
CA VAL A 131 15.91 -7.48 -5.75
C VAL A 131 14.86 -7.38 -6.86
N LEU A 132 13.68 -6.83 -6.56
CA LEU A 132 12.61 -6.61 -7.55
C LEU A 132 13.05 -5.63 -8.64
N SER A 133 13.79 -4.56 -8.26
CA SER A 133 14.32 -3.57 -9.19
C SER A 133 15.34 -4.19 -10.15
N ARG A 134 16.26 -5.03 -9.66
CA ARG A 134 17.24 -5.74 -10.51
C ARG A 134 16.57 -6.71 -11.48
N ILE A 135 15.60 -7.51 -11.01
CA ILE A 135 14.82 -8.43 -11.87
C ILE A 135 14.08 -7.66 -12.97
N SER A 136 13.48 -6.53 -12.63
CA SER A 136 12.79 -5.63 -13.57
C SER A 136 13.76 -5.00 -14.58
N GLN A 137 14.96 -4.58 -14.15
CA GLN A 137 16.01 -4.02 -14.99
C GLN A 137 16.61 -5.05 -15.98
N GLU A 138 16.74 -6.32 -15.59
CA GLU A 138 17.13 -7.40 -16.52
C GLU A 138 16.07 -7.66 -17.60
N GLY A 139 14.83 -7.19 -17.42
CA GLY A 139 13.80 -7.09 -18.46
C GLY A 139 13.17 -8.41 -18.91
N LYS A 140 13.53 -9.54 -18.28
CA LYS A 140 13.05 -10.89 -18.61
C LYS A 140 11.69 -11.22 -17.99
N VAL A 141 11.40 -10.68 -16.80
CA VAL A 141 10.24 -11.04 -15.97
C VAL A 141 9.55 -9.77 -15.49
N LEU A 142 8.23 -9.68 -15.62
CA LEU A 142 7.45 -8.57 -15.07
C LEU A 142 7.10 -8.83 -13.61
N VAL A 143 7.33 -7.86 -12.72
CA VAL A 143 6.85 -7.88 -11.34
C VAL A 143 5.66 -6.93 -11.17
N VAL A 144 4.59 -7.38 -10.52
CA VAL A 144 3.41 -6.59 -10.16
C VAL A 144 3.18 -6.70 -8.64
N VAL A 145 2.96 -5.58 -7.94
CA VAL A 145 2.87 -5.52 -6.47
C VAL A 145 1.63 -4.73 -6.00
N ALA A 146 1.01 -5.15 -4.89
CA ALA A 146 -0.19 -4.54 -4.28
C ALA A 146 0.08 -3.53 -3.13
N SER A 147 -0.97 -3.09 -2.44
CA SER A 147 -1.02 -2.10 -1.33
C SER A 147 -2.28 -2.30 -0.42
N GLY A 148 -2.15 -2.98 0.75
CA GLY A 148 -3.22 -3.76 1.46
C GLY A 148 -4.10 -3.13 2.59
N ALA A 149 -4.87 -3.96 3.36
CA ALA A 149 -5.85 -3.63 4.45
C ALA A 149 -6.44 -4.85 5.30
N HIS A 150 -7.35 -4.63 6.31
CA HIS A 150 -8.03 -5.64 7.25
C HIS A 150 -9.51 -5.29 7.78
N TYR A 151 -10.07 -5.95 8.85
CA TYR A 151 -11.56 -6.15 9.18
C TYR A 151 -12.11 -5.95 10.66
N VAL A 152 -13.46 -5.95 10.94
CA VAL A 152 -14.20 -5.62 12.25
C VAL A 152 -15.68 -6.20 12.42
N LEU A 153 -16.28 -6.26 13.67
CA LEU A 153 -17.64 -6.78 14.14
C LEU A 153 -18.72 -5.73 14.61
N ILE A 154 -20.04 -5.86 14.27
CA ILE A 154 -21.16 -4.86 14.53
C ILE A 154 -22.63 -5.44 14.57
N TYR A 155 -23.68 -4.68 15.01
CA TYR A 155 -25.15 -4.86 14.74
C TYR A 155 -25.83 -3.58 14.16
N ASN A 156 -26.98 -3.67 13.46
CA ASN A 156 -27.62 -2.52 12.74
C ASN A 156 -28.77 -1.81 13.50
N ASP A 157 -29.08 -0.56 13.12
CA ASP A 157 -30.21 0.23 13.62
C ASP A 157 -31.48 0.20 12.74
N ASP A 158 -31.42 -0.38 11.54
CA ASP A 158 -32.57 -0.70 10.69
C ASP A 158 -32.79 -2.21 10.51
N ASP A 159 -34.01 -2.59 10.07
CA ASP A 159 -34.49 -3.97 10.04
C ASP A 159 -34.06 -4.74 8.77
N GLN A 160 -32.84 -4.52 8.30
CA GLN A 160 -32.27 -5.22 7.15
C GLN A 160 -31.55 -6.52 7.53
N SER A 161 -31.34 -7.36 6.51
CA SER A 161 -30.76 -8.70 6.64
C SER A 161 -29.37 -8.71 7.27
N LEU A 162 -29.12 -9.71 8.12
CA LEU A 162 -27.83 -9.99 8.77
C LEU A 162 -26.64 -9.81 7.82
N PHE A 163 -25.67 -8.98 8.23
CA PHE A 163 -24.39 -8.82 7.54
C PHE A 163 -23.31 -9.67 8.21
N ASP A 164 -22.37 -10.14 7.40
CA ASP A 164 -21.35 -11.11 7.81
C ASP A 164 -19.95 -10.51 7.64
N PHE A 165 -19.03 -10.88 8.53
CA PHE A 165 -17.75 -10.20 8.72
C PHE A 165 -16.72 -11.13 9.38
N GLU A 166 -15.44 -10.78 9.26
CA GLU A 166 -14.33 -11.50 9.88
C GLU A 166 -13.89 -10.86 11.20
N ASN A 167 -13.69 -11.67 12.24
CA ASN A 167 -13.34 -11.19 13.57
C ASN A 167 -11.83 -10.98 13.74
N ASN A 168 -11.41 -9.74 14.03
CA ASN A 168 -10.01 -9.34 14.20
C ASN A 168 -9.77 -8.40 15.40
N PHE A 169 -10.50 -8.60 16.51
CA PHE A 169 -10.20 -7.95 17.80
C PHE A 169 -9.46 -8.92 18.73
N GLU A 170 -8.30 -8.56 19.27
CA GLU A 170 -7.67 -9.39 20.30
C GLU A 170 -8.51 -9.38 21.59
N GLY A 171 -8.76 -10.56 22.16
CA GLY A 171 -9.78 -10.80 23.18
C GLY A 171 -11.12 -11.32 22.63
N VAL A 172 -11.34 -11.22 21.31
CA VAL A 172 -12.49 -11.84 20.62
C VAL A 172 -11.97 -12.91 19.67
N LEU A 173 -12.57 -14.11 19.71
CA LEU A 173 -12.12 -15.28 18.95
C LEU A 173 -13.10 -15.72 17.85
N GLY A 174 -14.19 -14.97 17.62
CA GLY A 174 -15.24 -15.32 16.66
C GLY A 174 -16.21 -14.18 16.36
N ALA A 175 -16.99 -14.37 15.29
CA ALA A 175 -17.84 -13.39 14.63
C ALA A 175 -19.32 -13.84 14.61
N GLY A 176 -20.28 -12.96 14.95
CA GLY A 176 -21.69 -13.16 14.60
C GLY A 176 -22.55 -11.90 14.77
N SER A 177 -23.42 -11.61 13.81
CA SER A 177 -24.40 -10.51 13.87
C SER A 177 -25.81 -11.00 14.26
N VAL A 178 -26.67 -10.08 14.71
CA VAL A 178 -28.09 -10.33 15.01
C VAL A 178 -28.96 -9.25 14.37
N ASN A 179 -30.25 -9.54 14.12
CA ASN A 179 -31.17 -8.57 13.52
C ASN A 179 -31.58 -7.49 14.53
N ALA A 180 -32.10 -6.36 14.04
CA ALA A 180 -32.44 -5.20 14.88
C ALA A 180 -33.49 -5.53 15.96
N GLU A 181 -34.47 -6.40 15.66
CA GLU A 181 -35.47 -6.89 16.62
C GLU A 181 -34.82 -7.65 17.79
N LEU A 182 -34.01 -8.68 17.50
CA LEU A 182 -33.34 -9.47 18.53
C LEU A 182 -32.30 -8.62 19.29
N GLY A 183 -31.54 -7.77 18.60
CA GLY A 183 -30.60 -6.83 19.23
C GLY A 183 -31.31 -5.90 20.24
N SER A 184 -32.42 -5.29 19.83
CA SER A 184 -33.23 -4.42 20.69
C SER A 184 -33.80 -5.16 21.91
N HIS A 185 -34.24 -6.41 21.72
CA HIS A 185 -34.77 -7.24 22.81
C HIS A 185 -33.66 -7.66 23.81
N LEU A 186 -32.48 -8.04 23.32
CA LEU A 186 -31.31 -8.37 24.14
C LEU A 186 -30.85 -7.15 24.96
N ILE A 187 -30.79 -5.96 24.34
CA ILE A 187 -30.49 -4.70 25.02
C ILE A 187 -31.53 -4.41 26.13
N GLY A 188 -32.83 -4.59 25.83
CA GLY A 188 -33.90 -4.42 26.80
C GLY A 188 -33.77 -5.35 28.02
N ILE A 189 -33.36 -6.60 27.81
CA ILE A 189 -33.11 -7.57 28.89
C ILE A 189 -31.87 -7.17 29.71
N LEU A 190 -30.75 -6.82 29.06
CA LEU A 190 -29.52 -6.38 29.74
C LEU A 190 -29.73 -5.11 30.57
N ALA A 191 -30.55 -4.17 30.10
CA ALA A 191 -30.90 -2.94 30.82
C ALA A 191 -31.65 -3.18 32.15
N THR A 192 -32.18 -4.39 32.39
CA THR A 192 -32.76 -4.78 33.69
C THR A 192 -31.75 -5.29 34.72
N GLY A 193 -30.46 -5.38 34.36
CA GLY A 193 -29.42 -6.03 35.18
C GLY A 193 -29.42 -7.57 35.10
N SER A 194 -30.19 -8.15 34.17
CA SER A 194 -30.24 -9.60 33.94
C SER A 194 -29.03 -10.09 33.13
N GLN A 195 -28.50 -11.27 33.46
CA GLN A 195 -27.46 -11.92 32.67
C GLN A 195 -28.08 -12.80 31.57
N ILE A 196 -27.58 -12.66 30.34
CA ILE A 196 -27.96 -13.49 29.19
C ILE A 196 -26.86 -14.53 28.94
N LYS A 197 -27.24 -15.79 28.73
CA LYS A 197 -26.35 -16.84 28.23
C LYS A 197 -26.82 -17.32 26.87
N VAL A 198 -25.94 -17.23 25.88
CA VAL A 198 -26.11 -17.82 24.55
C VAL A 198 -25.29 -19.11 24.50
N MET A 199 -25.87 -20.18 23.96
CA MET A 199 -25.13 -21.41 23.66
C MET A 199 -25.03 -21.56 22.14
N MET A 200 -23.82 -21.84 21.65
CA MET A 200 -23.56 -22.15 20.24
C MET A 200 -23.07 -23.60 20.15
N ASP A 201 -23.45 -24.31 19.08
CA ASP A 201 -23.07 -25.70 18.87
C ASP A 201 -21.62 -25.79 18.36
N SER A 202 -20.77 -26.58 19.02
CA SER A 202 -19.37 -26.78 18.61
C SER A 202 -19.20 -27.63 17.35
N ASN A 203 -20.26 -28.31 16.88
CA ASN A 203 -20.28 -29.07 15.62
C ASN A 203 -20.85 -28.26 14.44
N PHE A 204 -20.92 -26.93 14.54
CA PHE A 204 -21.43 -26.09 13.46
C PHE A 204 -20.46 -26.00 12.27
N THR A 205 -20.47 -27.01 11.40
CA THR A 205 -19.96 -26.88 10.04
C THR A 205 -20.77 -25.80 9.33
N ALA A 206 -20.14 -24.68 8.99
CA ALA A 206 -20.77 -23.64 8.21
C ALA A 206 -21.25 -24.23 6.87
N ALA A 207 -22.57 -24.40 6.71
CA ALA A 207 -23.13 -24.72 5.42
C ALA A 207 -22.86 -23.53 4.50
N PRO A 208 -22.22 -23.70 3.33
CA PRO A 208 -21.92 -22.59 2.44
C PRO A 208 -23.23 -21.93 2.00
N TYR A 209 -23.42 -20.66 2.36
CA TYR A 209 -24.63 -19.91 2.10
C TYR A 209 -24.33 -18.75 1.15
N ILE A 210 -25.22 -18.56 0.15
CA ILE A 210 -24.97 -17.61 -0.93
C ILE A 210 -25.41 -16.21 -0.50
N ARG A 211 -24.45 -15.35 -0.13
CA ARG A 211 -24.70 -13.94 0.20
C ARG A 211 -24.73 -13.06 -1.07
N VAL A 212 -25.92 -12.82 -1.62
CA VAL A 212 -26.11 -11.91 -2.77
C VAL A 212 -26.19 -10.45 -2.28
N GLY A 213 -25.05 -9.75 -2.30
CA GLY A 213 -24.97 -8.32 -2.01
C GLY A 213 -25.02 -7.45 -3.28
N LYS A 214 -25.78 -6.35 -3.26
CA LYS A 214 -25.74 -5.34 -4.32
C LYS A 214 -24.46 -4.50 -4.18
N ASN A 215 -23.63 -4.43 -5.22
CA ASN A 215 -22.53 -3.47 -5.25
C ASN A 215 -23.11 -2.03 -5.34
N SER A 216 -22.90 -1.24 -4.29
CA SER A 216 -23.36 0.14 -4.16
C SER A 216 -22.37 1.17 -4.70
N MET A 217 -21.13 0.76 -5.01
CA MET A 217 -20.08 1.64 -5.51
C MET A 217 -20.23 1.90 -7.03
N PRO A 218 -20.15 3.16 -7.50
CA PRO A 218 -20.21 3.48 -8.92
C PRO A 218 -19.04 2.89 -9.72
N PRO A 219 -19.29 2.39 -10.93
CA PRO A 219 -18.21 1.91 -11.81
C PRO A 219 -17.34 3.08 -12.29
N GLY A 220 -16.04 2.81 -12.48
CA GLY A 220 -15.10 3.77 -13.07
C GLY A 220 -14.60 4.87 -12.13
N GLN A 221 -14.77 4.69 -10.81
CA GLN A 221 -14.16 5.54 -9.78
C GLN A 221 -12.86 4.91 -9.24
N VAL A 222 -11.90 5.75 -8.82
CA VAL A 222 -10.75 5.29 -8.05
C VAL A 222 -11.24 4.97 -6.64
N ASN A 223 -10.91 3.79 -6.12
CA ASN A 223 -11.25 3.41 -4.75
C ASN A 223 -10.44 4.28 -3.76
N GLY A 224 -11.14 5.09 -2.96
CA GLY A 224 -10.53 5.95 -1.94
C GLY A 224 -9.84 5.21 -0.79
N ARG A 225 -9.86 3.87 -0.77
CA ARG A 225 -9.02 3.05 0.11
C ARG A 225 -7.61 2.80 -0.40
N GLY A 226 -7.36 2.96 -1.71
CA GLY A 226 -6.07 2.70 -2.32
C GLY A 226 -4.99 3.67 -1.83
N SER A 227 -3.75 3.21 -1.74
CA SER A 227 -2.61 4.05 -1.40
C SER A 227 -2.32 5.07 -2.51
N TRP A 228 -1.87 6.25 -2.09
CA TRP A 228 -1.44 7.34 -2.95
C TRP A 228 0.09 7.44 -2.90
N GLY A 229 0.68 7.85 -4.01
CA GLY A 229 2.03 8.41 -4.03
C GLY A 229 2.05 9.93 -3.83
N PRO A 230 3.14 10.60 -4.26
CA PRO A 230 4.40 9.99 -4.64
C PRO A 230 5.01 9.14 -3.51
N SER A 231 6.07 8.38 -3.79
CA SER A 231 6.86 7.78 -2.72
C SER A 231 7.40 8.89 -1.79
N GLY A 232 7.90 8.50 -0.62
CA GLY A 232 8.64 9.43 0.23
C GLY A 232 9.91 10.02 -0.42
N LEU A 233 10.44 9.34 -1.43
CA LEU A 233 11.52 9.79 -2.31
C LEU A 233 11.00 10.44 -3.62
N GLY A 234 9.74 10.87 -3.66
CA GLY A 234 9.16 11.61 -4.80
C GLY A 234 8.75 10.77 -6.01
N ASP A 235 8.91 9.43 -5.98
CA ASP A 235 8.64 8.57 -7.13
C ASP A 235 7.16 8.52 -7.51
N GLY A 236 6.87 8.49 -8.82
CA GLY A 236 5.51 8.40 -9.35
C GLY A 236 4.86 7.02 -9.09
N MET A 237 4.00 6.96 -8.08
CA MET A 237 3.17 5.79 -7.75
C MET A 237 1.72 6.19 -7.41
N PRO A 238 0.73 5.28 -7.53
CA PRO A 238 0.80 3.99 -8.22
C PRO A 238 1.05 4.15 -9.72
N SER A 239 1.48 3.11 -10.43
CA SER A 239 1.81 3.23 -11.87
C SER A 239 0.59 3.14 -12.79
N ILE A 240 -0.41 2.32 -12.42
CA ILE A 240 -1.62 2.02 -13.19
C ILE A 240 -2.72 1.51 -12.25
N LEU A 241 -4.01 1.66 -12.62
CA LEU A 241 -5.15 1.10 -11.89
C LEU A 241 -5.75 -0.11 -12.62
N ALA A 242 -6.34 -1.02 -11.84
CA ALA A 242 -7.21 -2.09 -12.32
C ALA A 242 -8.42 -2.25 -11.38
N PRO A 243 -9.48 -2.98 -11.80
CA PRO A 243 -10.58 -3.34 -10.91
C PRO A 243 -10.07 -4.11 -9.68
N GLY A 244 -10.40 -3.63 -8.49
CA GLY A 244 -10.03 -4.25 -7.22
C GLY A 244 -11.11 -4.18 -6.13
N GLN A 245 -12.31 -3.67 -6.44
CA GLN A 245 -13.42 -3.59 -5.48
C GLN A 245 -14.49 -4.62 -5.83
N SER A 246 -14.85 -5.47 -4.86
CA SER A 246 -15.89 -6.50 -4.99
C SER A 246 -15.65 -7.45 -6.17
N ILE A 247 -14.43 -7.97 -6.29
CA ILE A 247 -14.01 -8.84 -7.39
C ILE A 247 -14.40 -10.28 -7.08
N TRP A 248 -15.32 -10.82 -7.88
CA TRP A 248 -15.68 -12.23 -7.88
C TRP A 248 -14.54 -13.08 -8.44
N SER A 249 -14.08 -14.06 -7.67
CA SER A 249 -13.06 -15.03 -8.07
C SER A 249 -13.21 -16.33 -7.27
N THR A 250 -12.27 -17.25 -7.45
CA THR A 250 -12.15 -18.51 -6.72
C THR A 250 -11.93 -18.30 -5.21
N LEU A 251 -12.40 -19.24 -4.41
CA LEU A 251 -12.05 -19.46 -3.01
C LEU A 251 -11.70 -20.96 -2.86
N PRO A 252 -11.14 -21.41 -1.73
CA PRO A 252 -11.00 -22.85 -1.48
C PRO A 252 -12.34 -23.56 -1.66
N ARG A 253 -12.35 -24.76 -2.25
CA ARG A 253 -13.58 -25.55 -2.49
C ARG A 253 -14.34 -25.83 -1.21
N SER A 254 -13.63 -26.04 -0.10
CA SER A 254 -14.17 -26.19 1.25
C SER A 254 -14.96 -24.96 1.75
N TRP A 255 -14.71 -23.77 1.18
CA TRP A 255 -15.39 -22.51 1.50
C TRP A 255 -16.52 -22.19 0.49
N GLY A 256 -16.84 -23.12 -0.42
CA GLY A 256 -17.85 -22.93 -1.48
C GLY A 256 -17.27 -22.55 -2.85
N GLY A 257 -15.94 -22.51 -3.02
CA GLY A 257 -15.27 -22.40 -4.32
C GLY A 257 -15.26 -21.02 -4.98
N TYR A 258 -16.22 -20.13 -4.68
CA TYR A 258 -16.26 -18.79 -5.27
C TYR A 258 -16.76 -17.72 -4.31
N GLY A 259 -16.22 -16.50 -4.44
CA GLY A 259 -16.64 -15.35 -3.65
C GLY A 259 -15.98 -14.03 -4.05
N SER A 260 -16.39 -12.95 -3.37
CA SER A 260 -15.96 -11.59 -3.69
C SER A 260 -15.04 -11.00 -2.62
N LEU A 261 -13.79 -10.72 -2.99
CA LEU A 261 -12.84 -9.97 -2.15
C LEU A 261 -12.63 -8.55 -2.69
N SER A 262 -12.02 -7.68 -1.88
CA SER A 262 -11.75 -6.28 -2.24
C SER A 262 -10.38 -5.83 -1.75
N GLY A 263 -9.58 -5.29 -2.65
CA GLY A 263 -8.26 -4.76 -2.37
C GLY A 263 -7.48 -4.48 -3.66
N THR A 264 -6.37 -3.76 -3.52
CA THR A 264 -5.35 -3.69 -4.59
C THR A 264 -4.75 -5.07 -4.87
N SER A 265 -4.79 -5.98 -3.89
CA SER A 265 -4.45 -7.40 -4.01
C SER A 265 -5.27 -8.14 -5.06
N MET A 266 -6.47 -7.67 -5.39
CA MET A 266 -7.28 -8.18 -6.51
C MET A 266 -6.96 -7.46 -7.83
N ALA A 267 -6.48 -6.21 -7.77
CA ALA A 267 -6.08 -5.43 -8.95
C ALA A 267 -4.72 -5.90 -9.53
N ALA A 268 -3.76 -6.26 -8.68
CA ALA A 268 -2.45 -6.77 -9.07
C ALA A 268 -2.48 -8.03 -9.98
N PRO A 269 -3.18 -9.14 -9.62
CA PRO A 269 -3.28 -10.32 -10.48
C PRO A 269 -4.03 -10.03 -11.79
N TYR A 270 -4.98 -9.09 -11.79
CA TYR A 270 -5.65 -8.65 -13.02
C TYR A 270 -4.68 -7.97 -13.99
N ILE A 271 -3.79 -7.09 -13.48
CA ILE A 271 -2.69 -6.50 -14.26
C ILE A 271 -1.72 -7.59 -14.74
N ALA A 272 -1.41 -8.58 -13.91
CA ALA A 272 -0.53 -9.69 -14.28
C ALA A 272 -1.08 -10.51 -15.47
N GLY A 273 -2.37 -10.86 -15.44
CA GLY A 273 -3.03 -11.51 -16.58
C GLY A 273 -3.13 -10.58 -17.81
N CYS A 274 -3.38 -9.29 -17.62
CA CYS A 274 -3.34 -8.31 -18.72
C CYS A 274 -1.95 -8.26 -19.39
N ALA A 275 -0.87 -8.35 -18.62
CA ALA A 275 0.49 -8.41 -19.15
C ALA A 275 0.78 -9.73 -19.89
N ALA A 276 0.29 -10.86 -19.38
CA ALA A 276 0.37 -12.14 -20.08
C ALA A 276 -0.35 -12.11 -21.44
N LEU A 277 -1.53 -11.47 -21.55
CA LEU A 277 -2.20 -11.26 -22.83
C LEU A 277 -1.39 -10.38 -23.80
N VAL A 278 -0.78 -9.29 -23.32
CA VAL A 278 0.08 -8.44 -24.17
C VAL A 278 1.33 -9.22 -24.62
N LYS A 279 1.95 -10.01 -23.73
CA LYS A 279 3.07 -10.90 -24.07
C LYS A 279 2.68 -11.95 -25.12
N GLN A 280 1.48 -12.53 -25.01
CA GLN A 280 0.97 -13.51 -25.99
C GLN A 280 0.83 -12.90 -27.39
N VAL A 281 0.31 -11.66 -27.49
CA VAL A 281 0.14 -10.97 -28.79
C VAL A 281 1.47 -10.43 -29.32
N HIS A 282 2.38 -10.02 -28.43
CA HIS A 282 3.69 -9.45 -28.78
C HIS A 282 4.83 -10.19 -28.05
N PRO A 283 5.16 -11.44 -28.44
CA PRO A 283 6.09 -12.29 -27.69
C PRO A 283 7.51 -11.72 -27.56
N ASN A 284 7.90 -10.83 -28.48
CA ASN A 284 9.22 -10.21 -28.50
C ASN A 284 9.35 -8.98 -27.59
N LEU A 285 8.27 -8.46 -26.99
CA LEU A 285 8.38 -7.34 -26.06
C LEU A 285 9.05 -7.77 -24.74
N THR A 286 9.88 -6.89 -24.20
CA THR A 286 10.42 -7.04 -22.84
C THR A 286 9.38 -6.63 -21.80
N SER A 287 9.61 -6.99 -20.54
CA SER A 287 8.69 -6.65 -19.44
C SER A 287 8.51 -5.14 -19.23
N SER A 288 9.55 -4.35 -19.47
CA SER A 288 9.49 -2.89 -19.39
C SER A 288 8.70 -2.28 -20.55
N GLU A 289 8.76 -2.88 -21.75
CA GLU A 289 7.93 -2.46 -22.88
C GLU A 289 6.46 -2.80 -22.68
N ILE A 290 6.15 -3.97 -22.10
CA ILE A 290 4.77 -4.38 -21.78
C ILE A 290 4.16 -3.46 -20.71
N THR A 291 4.90 -3.19 -19.64
CA THR A 291 4.49 -2.26 -18.57
C THR A 291 4.21 -0.87 -19.14
N ARG A 292 5.14 -0.35 -19.95
CA ARG A 292 5.00 0.93 -20.64
C ARG A 292 3.79 0.93 -21.58
N LEU A 293 3.54 -0.14 -22.33
CA LEU A 293 2.40 -0.22 -23.23
C LEU A 293 1.05 -0.27 -22.48
N LEU A 294 0.98 -1.01 -21.36
CA LEU A 294 -0.19 -1.02 -20.48
C LEU A 294 -0.45 0.36 -19.85
N MET A 295 0.59 1.04 -19.36
CA MET A 295 0.50 2.39 -18.80
C MET A 295 0.04 3.39 -19.87
N ASN A 296 0.69 3.42 -21.03
CA ASN A 296 0.42 4.43 -22.06
C ASN A 296 -0.93 4.26 -22.76
N THR A 297 -1.55 3.09 -22.65
CA THR A 297 -2.91 2.84 -23.17
C THR A 297 -3.99 2.86 -22.08
N ALA A 298 -3.60 3.08 -20.83
CA ALA A 298 -4.53 3.27 -19.72
C ALA A 298 -5.36 4.55 -19.89
N LYS A 299 -6.55 4.56 -19.28
CA LYS A 299 -7.51 5.66 -19.37
C LYS A 299 -7.49 6.47 -18.06
N PRO A 300 -7.04 7.74 -18.08
CA PRO A 300 -7.19 8.64 -16.94
C PRO A 300 -8.64 8.78 -16.50
N LEU A 301 -8.85 8.73 -15.19
CA LEU A 301 -10.12 8.89 -14.51
C LEU A 301 -10.27 10.30 -13.93
N ALA A 302 -11.53 10.72 -13.82
CA ALA A 302 -11.90 11.92 -13.10
C ALA A 302 -11.72 11.73 -11.58
N PHE A 303 -11.47 12.82 -10.86
CA PHE A 303 -11.42 12.81 -9.41
C PHE A 303 -12.80 12.46 -8.84
N ASN A 304 -12.81 11.65 -7.78
CA ASN A 304 -13.99 11.37 -6.98
C ASN A 304 -13.59 11.49 -5.51
N ASP A 305 -14.55 11.73 -4.62
CA ASP A 305 -14.32 11.90 -3.17
C ASP A 305 -14.74 10.69 -2.32
N GLY A 306 -15.08 9.57 -2.96
CA GLY A 306 -15.64 8.38 -2.32
C GLY A 306 -17.15 8.44 -2.02
N THR A 307 -17.81 9.60 -2.09
CA THR A 307 -19.24 9.79 -1.75
C THR A 307 -20.18 9.58 -2.96
N ASN A 308 -19.76 8.75 -3.90
CA ASN A 308 -20.33 8.60 -5.26
C ASN A 308 -20.21 9.84 -6.16
N LYS A 309 -19.70 10.97 -5.66
CA LYS A 309 -19.52 12.19 -6.45
C LYS A 309 -18.22 12.14 -7.26
N THR A 310 -18.37 12.19 -8.58
CA THR A 310 -17.29 12.42 -9.54
C THR A 310 -17.26 13.88 -9.96
N TYR A 311 -16.06 14.47 -10.02
CA TYR A 311 -15.81 15.85 -10.43
C TYR A 311 -15.47 15.92 -11.93
N ASP A 312 -15.40 17.12 -12.49
CA ASP A 312 -15.12 17.37 -13.92
C ASP A 312 -13.62 17.40 -14.28
N PHE A 313 -12.74 17.46 -13.27
CA PHE A 313 -11.29 17.42 -13.42
C PHE A 313 -10.69 16.02 -13.18
N LEU A 314 -9.53 15.75 -13.77
CA LEU A 314 -8.81 14.47 -13.61
C LEU A 314 -8.23 14.33 -12.19
N ALA A 315 -8.27 13.11 -11.66
CA ALA A 315 -7.56 12.75 -10.42
C ALA A 315 -6.04 12.99 -10.57
N PRO A 316 -5.32 13.37 -9.50
CA PRO A 316 -3.88 13.56 -9.59
C PRO A 316 -3.17 12.25 -9.93
N VAL A 317 -2.05 12.31 -10.65
CA VAL A 317 -1.27 11.11 -11.02
C VAL A 317 -0.83 10.33 -9.77
N ALA A 318 -0.59 11.02 -8.66
CA ALA A 318 -0.33 10.42 -7.34
C ALA A 318 -1.47 9.52 -6.80
N GLN A 319 -2.70 9.68 -7.27
CA GLN A 319 -3.84 8.82 -6.91
C GLN A 319 -4.05 7.68 -7.92
N GLN A 320 -3.82 7.95 -9.22
CA GLN A 320 -4.28 7.05 -10.30
C GLN A 320 -3.19 6.52 -11.24
N GLY A 321 -1.94 6.96 -11.09
CA GLY A 321 -0.89 6.71 -12.07
C GLY A 321 -1.30 7.15 -13.47
N ASN A 322 -1.22 6.22 -14.42
CA ASN A 322 -1.65 6.45 -15.81
C ASN A 322 -3.16 6.23 -16.04
N GLY A 323 -3.92 5.93 -14.98
CA GLY A 323 -5.34 5.63 -15.02
C GLY A 323 -5.64 4.13 -15.11
N VAL A 324 -6.86 3.77 -15.48
CA VAL A 324 -7.32 2.37 -15.52
C VAL A 324 -6.83 1.63 -16.77
N VAL A 325 -6.29 0.43 -16.59
CA VAL A 325 -5.75 -0.43 -17.63
C VAL A 325 -6.74 -0.67 -18.78
N ASN A 326 -6.23 -0.71 -20.01
CA ASN A 326 -7.00 -1.11 -21.19
C ASN A 326 -6.20 -2.10 -22.04
N VAL A 327 -6.21 -3.37 -21.63
CA VAL A 327 -5.46 -4.45 -22.30
C VAL A 327 -5.82 -4.60 -23.78
N SER A 328 -7.06 -4.29 -24.18
CA SER A 328 -7.49 -4.34 -25.58
C SER A 328 -6.81 -3.25 -26.44
N ARG A 329 -6.64 -2.03 -25.90
CA ARG A 329 -5.82 -0.98 -26.54
C ARG A 329 -4.34 -1.35 -26.54
N ALA A 330 -3.81 -1.82 -25.40
CA ALA A 330 -2.41 -2.25 -25.28
C ALA A 330 -2.04 -3.31 -26.33
N ALA A 331 -2.79 -4.41 -26.39
CA ALA A 331 -2.52 -5.53 -27.29
C ALA A 331 -2.66 -5.16 -28.79
N ARG A 332 -3.45 -4.13 -29.13
CA ARG A 332 -3.70 -3.73 -30.53
C ARG A 332 -2.85 -2.56 -31.02
N SER A 333 -2.22 -1.83 -30.12
CA SER A 333 -1.51 -0.60 -30.45
C SER A 333 -0.30 -0.85 -31.37
N ARG A 334 -0.12 0.07 -32.31
CA ARG A 334 1.00 0.18 -33.25
C ARG A 334 1.77 1.49 -33.05
N THR A 335 1.45 2.26 -32.00
CA THR A 335 2.23 3.41 -31.56
C THR A 335 2.98 3.06 -30.28
N LYS A 336 4.30 3.23 -30.26
CA LYS A 336 5.11 3.06 -29.03
C LYS A 336 5.66 4.41 -28.58
N LEU A 337 5.41 4.81 -27.32
CA LEU A 337 6.10 5.96 -26.72
C LEU A 337 7.20 5.47 -25.78
N SER A 338 8.41 6.04 -25.83
CA SER A 338 9.57 5.53 -25.06
C SER A 338 9.55 5.82 -23.55
N LYS A 339 8.56 6.59 -23.07
CA LYS A 339 8.28 6.84 -21.64
C LYS A 339 6.80 6.61 -21.35
N SER A 340 6.50 6.26 -20.10
CA SER A 340 5.14 6.21 -19.53
C SER A 340 4.90 7.26 -18.44
N HIS A 341 5.98 7.72 -17.80
CA HIS A 341 5.92 8.76 -16.79
C HIS A 341 7.08 9.76 -16.98
N LEU A 342 6.81 11.03 -16.62
CA LEU A 342 7.77 12.14 -16.60
C LEU A 342 7.79 12.73 -15.17
N ALA A 343 8.84 12.45 -14.41
CA ALA A 343 9.03 12.97 -13.06
C ALA A 343 9.77 14.33 -13.12
N PHE A 344 9.05 15.42 -12.82
CA PHE A 344 9.64 16.76 -12.74
C PHE A 344 10.36 17.02 -11.40
N ASN A 345 10.30 16.07 -10.47
CA ASN A 345 10.87 16.11 -9.12
C ASN A 345 10.35 17.29 -8.27
N ASP A 346 11.07 17.59 -7.19
CA ASP A 346 10.84 18.73 -6.31
C ASP A 346 11.58 20.00 -6.83
N THR A 347 11.44 21.15 -6.17
CA THR A 347 12.12 22.38 -6.65
C THR A 347 13.63 22.42 -6.40
N GLU A 348 14.20 21.44 -5.70
CA GLU A 348 15.66 21.31 -5.53
C GLU A 348 16.27 20.52 -6.70
N PHE A 349 15.58 19.46 -7.15
CA PHE A 349 16.01 18.58 -8.24
C PHE A 349 15.19 18.75 -9.53
N PHE A 350 14.62 19.94 -9.75
CA PHE A 350 13.64 20.22 -10.81
C PHE A 350 14.19 20.00 -12.23
N GLU A 351 13.66 19.01 -12.95
CA GLU A 351 14.03 18.73 -14.34
C GLU A 351 13.12 19.48 -15.32
N GLU A 352 13.39 20.77 -15.56
CA GLU A 352 12.53 21.66 -16.38
C GLU A 352 12.15 21.09 -17.76
N THR A 353 13.04 20.30 -18.38
CA THR A 353 12.84 19.76 -19.73
C THR A 353 13.14 18.27 -19.79
N MET A 354 12.11 17.48 -20.08
CA MET A 354 12.19 16.04 -20.34
C MET A 354 11.86 15.70 -21.80
N PHE A 355 12.09 14.45 -22.18
CA PHE A 355 11.84 13.96 -23.53
C PHE A 355 11.29 12.53 -23.53
N PHE A 356 10.46 12.24 -24.54
CA PHE A 356 10.13 10.88 -24.96
C PHE A 356 10.17 10.80 -26.48
N GLU A 357 10.19 9.59 -27.02
CA GLU A 357 10.10 9.34 -28.45
C GLU A 357 8.76 8.69 -28.78
N VAL A 358 8.20 9.02 -29.93
CA VAL A 358 7.03 8.34 -30.53
C VAL A 358 7.54 7.55 -31.71
N LEU A 359 7.29 6.24 -31.73
CA LEU A 359 7.58 5.33 -32.82
C LEU A 359 6.27 4.88 -33.49
N ASN A 360 6.21 5.04 -34.81
CA ASN A 360 5.13 4.56 -35.65
C ASN A 360 5.43 3.14 -36.15
N GLU A 361 4.73 2.13 -35.65
CA GLU A 361 4.75 0.74 -36.17
C GLU A 361 3.52 0.40 -37.03
N HIS A 362 2.73 1.41 -37.44
CA HIS A 362 1.74 1.23 -38.50
C HIS A 362 2.45 1.03 -39.86
N GLN A 363 1.71 0.47 -40.83
CA GLN A 363 2.21 0.27 -42.20
C GLN A 363 2.14 1.54 -43.07
N GLU A 364 1.57 2.62 -42.55
CA GLU A 364 1.34 3.89 -43.24
C GLU A 364 1.87 5.08 -42.43
N SER A 365 2.01 6.24 -43.09
CA SER A 365 2.42 7.47 -42.41
C SER A 365 1.30 8.01 -41.53
N ILE A 366 1.59 8.21 -40.25
CA ILE A 366 0.63 8.71 -39.26
C ILE A 366 0.93 10.17 -38.92
N ASN A 367 -0.09 11.02 -38.94
CA ASN A 367 -0.03 12.35 -38.36
C ASN A 367 -0.42 12.26 -36.87
N TYR A 368 0.51 12.62 -35.99
CA TYR A 368 0.31 12.67 -34.55
C TYR A 368 0.06 14.10 -34.09
N THR A 369 -0.94 14.30 -33.23
CA THR A 369 -1.17 15.52 -32.46
C THR A 369 -0.90 15.25 -30.98
N ILE A 370 -0.21 16.17 -30.32
CA ILE A 370 0.23 16.03 -28.93
C ILE A 370 -0.22 17.25 -28.14
N PHE A 371 -0.95 17.02 -27.05
CA PHE A 371 -1.49 18.09 -26.21
C PHE A 371 -1.45 17.75 -24.72
N HIS A 372 -1.58 18.79 -23.90
CA HIS A 372 -1.53 18.72 -22.44
C HIS A 372 -2.94 18.61 -21.85
N ARG A 373 -3.11 17.73 -20.87
CA ARG A 373 -4.29 17.69 -19.99
C ARG A 373 -3.85 17.74 -18.53
N PRO A 374 -4.15 18.82 -17.78
CA PRO A 374 -3.81 18.89 -16.37
C PRO A 374 -4.70 17.95 -15.53
N ALA A 375 -4.13 17.47 -14.44
CA ALA A 375 -4.90 16.92 -13.32
C ALA A 375 -4.99 17.95 -12.18
N VAL A 376 -5.87 17.71 -11.22
CA VAL A 376 -6.01 18.60 -10.05
C VAL A 376 -4.70 18.67 -9.25
N THR A 377 -4.25 19.89 -8.96
CA THR A 377 -3.14 20.11 -8.01
C THR A 377 -3.65 19.95 -6.59
N VAL A 378 -2.90 19.23 -5.75
CA VAL A 378 -3.21 19.04 -4.33
C VAL A 378 -2.24 19.89 -3.51
N LEU A 379 -2.74 20.72 -2.59
CA LEU A 379 -1.89 21.39 -1.61
C LEU A 379 -1.53 20.39 -0.49
N THR A 380 -0.26 20.00 -0.43
CA THR A 380 0.23 18.95 0.47
C THR A 380 0.08 19.34 1.93
N LEU A 381 0.56 20.54 2.28
CA LEU A 381 0.56 21.00 3.66
C LEU A 381 -0.80 21.58 4.06
N ASP A 382 -1.11 21.56 5.35
CA ASP A 382 -2.22 22.31 5.95
C ASP A 382 -2.01 23.85 5.85
N PRO A 383 -3.01 24.69 6.20
CA PRO A 383 -2.88 26.15 6.15
C PRO A 383 -1.85 26.78 7.10
N ASN A 384 -1.45 26.09 8.18
CA ASN A 384 -0.44 26.54 9.13
C ASN A 384 0.98 26.19 8.68
N LEU A 385 1.12 25.32 7.66
CA LEU A 385 2.37 24.71 7.19
C LEU A 385 2.97 23.69 8.17
N GLU A 386 2.13 23.11 9.04
CA GLU A 386 2.57 22.25 10.15
C GLU A 386 2.60 20.76 9.77
N ALA A 387 1.63 20.26 9.00
CA ALA A 387 1.50 18.84 8.64
C ALA A 387 1.09 18.62 7.17
N VAL A 388 1.30 17.40 6.67
CA VAL A 388 0.60 16.88 5.48
C VAL A 388 -0.89 16.71 5.77
N THR A 389 -1.76 17.24 4.90
CA THR A 389 -3.21 16.96 4.92
C THR A 389 -3.48 15.63 4.19
N SER A 390 -3.83 14.59 4.93
CA SER A 390 -4.18 13.27 4.40
C SER A 390 -5.59 13.23 3.77
N TRP A 391 -5.79 12.34 2.80
CA TRP A 391 -7.11 12.06 2.21
C TRP A 391 -8.11 11.54 3.25
N ALA A 392 -7.71 10.61 4.12
CA ALA A 392 -8.52 10.05 5.20
C ALA A 392 -7.78 10.09 6.55
N LYS A 393 -8.52 10.23 7.66
CA LYS A 393 -7.94 10.24 9.02
C LYS A 393 -7.48 8.86 9.48
N ASP A 394 -8.23 7.83 9.11
CA ASP A 394 -8.05 6.46 9.58
C ASP A 394 -7.95 5.47 8.40
N ASN A 395 -7.64 4.20 8.68
CA ASN A 395 -7.52 3.12 7.69
C ASN A 395 -8.88 2.53 7.24
N THR A 396 -9.98 2.87 7.93
CA THR A 396 -11.32 2.32 7.70
C THR A 396 -12.16 3.14 6.71
N SER A 397 -11.88 4.44 6.55
CA SER A 397 -12.59 5.31 5.61
C SER A 397 -12.18 5.06 4.14
N ALA A 398 -13.14 5.23 3.23
CA ALA A 398 -12.93 5.32 1.78
C ALA A 398 -13.21 6.74 1.24
N LEU A 399 -13.50 7.70 2.12
CA LEU A 399 -14.01 9.03 1.80
C LEU A 399 -12.95 10.10 2.04
N ALA A 400 -12.87 11.08 1.15
CA ALA A 400 -12.00 12.24 1.32
C ALA A 400 -12.48 13.12 2.49
N THR A 401 -11.56 13.56 3.35
CA THR A 401 -11.88 14.54 4.40
C THR A 401 -12.27 15.89 3.78
N GLY A 402 -13.17 16.60 4.46
CA GLY A 402 -13.50 17.98 4.07
C GLY A 402 -12.30 18.93 4.11
N GLU A 403 -11.22 18.59 4.80
CA GLU A 403 -9.96 19.33 4.80
C GLU A 403 -9.15 19.07 3.53
N PHE A 404 -8.95 17.80 3.16
CA PHE A 404 -8.31 17.41 1.90
C PHE A 404 -9.02 18.04 0.70
N LEU A 405 -10.35 18.01 0.67
CA LEU A 405 -11.14 18.63 -0.40
C LEU A 405 -10.94 20.15 -0.51
N ARG A 406 -10.66 20.86 0.60
CA ARG A 406 -10.31 22.30 0.59
C ARG A 406 -8.89 22.57 0.07
N ASN A 407 -8.03 21.56 -0.02
CA ASN A 407 -6.67 21.66 -0.55
C ASN A 407 -6.58 21.38 -2.07
N LEU A 408 -7.68 21.01 -2.72
CA LEU A 408 -7.72 20.81 -4.17
C LEU A 408 -7.70 22.14 -4.94
N ARG A 409 -6.92 22.22 -6.03
CA ARG A 409 -6.78 23.38 -6.90
C ARG A 409 -6.88 22.97 -8.38
N PRO A 410 -8.09 22.74 -8.93
CA PRO A 410 -8.25 22.26 -10.31
C PRO A 410 -7.87 23.30 -11.38
N GLY A 411 -7.92 24.60 -11.04
CA GLY A 411 -7.50 25.69 -11.93
C GLY A 411 -6.02 26.09 -11.83
N ILE A 412 -5.21 25.38 -11.04
CA ILE A 412 -3.78 25.68 -10.86
C ILE A 412 -2.98 24.43 -11.26
N TYR A 413 -2.04 24.58 -12.18
CA TYR A 413 -1.18 23.50 -12.68
C TYR A 413 0.07 24.10 -13.35
N ALA A 414 1.12 23.30 -13.52
CA ALA A 414 2.30 23.71 -14.28
C ALA A 414 1.94 23.97 -15.75
N ASN A 415 2.48 25.04 -16.33
CA ASN A 415 2.29 25.34 -17.75
C ASN A 415 3.23 24.46 -18.58
N ILE A 416 2.68 23.59 -19.44
CA ILE A 416 3.44 22.61 -20.21
C ILE A 416 3.60 23.06 -21.66
N THR A 417 4.85 23.17 -22.12
CA THR A 417 5.19 23.42 -23.52
C THR A 417 5.64 22.12 -24.19
N ILE A 418 5.07 21.82 -25.36
CA ILE A 418 5.29 20.59 -26.13
C ILE A 418 5.98 20.96 -27.46
N THR A 419 7.03 20.24 -27.85
CA THR A 419 7.75 20.52 -29.11
C THR A 419 8.30 19.23 -29.76
N PRO A 420 7.86 18.87 -30.98
CA PRO A 420 6.74 19.43 -31.73
C PRO A 420 5.39 19.02 -31.12
N ALA A 421 4.36 19.85 -31.27
CA ALA A 421 2.99 19.51 -30.86
C ALA A 421 2.19 18.77 -31.96
N GLN A 422 2.69 18.77 -33.20
CA GLN A 422 2.16 17.99 -34.32
C GLN A 422 3.33 17.47 -35.16
N MET A 423 3.24 16.24 -35.65
CA MET A 423 4.28 15.63 -36.50
C MET A 423 3.73 14.49 -37.36
N MET A 424 4.18 14.41 -38.61
CA MET A 424 3.92 13.27 -39.48
C MET A 424 5.12 12.30 -39.41
N LEU A 425 4.86 11.04 -39.06
CA LEU A 425 5.88 9.98 -39.02
C LEU A 425 5.57 8.92 -40.06
N GLU A 426 6.52 8.62 -40.94
CA GLU A 426 6.43 7.47 -41.85
C GLU A 426 6.43 6.14 -41.06
N ALA A 427 6.00 5.06 -41.72
CA ALA A 427 6.04 3.72 -41.16
C ALA A 427 7.46 3.33 -40.70
N GLY A 428 7.58 2.79 -39.48
CA GLY A 428 8.85 2.40 -38.87
C GLY A 428 9.76 3.56 -38.44
N LYS A 429 9.30 4.82 -38.49
CA LYS A 429 10.08 5.98 -38.03
C LYS A 429 9.67 6.40 -36.62
N SER A 430 10.65 6.94 -35.89
CA SER A 430 10.42 7.63 -34.62
C SER A 430 10.74 9.11 -34.71
N ALA A 431 10.16 9.90 -33.80
CA ALA A 431 10.59 11.26 -33.52
C ALA A 431 10.58 11.56 -32.03
N ARG A 432 11.51 12.42 -31.61
CA ARG A 432 11.66 12.86 -30.22
C ARG A 432 10.80 14.08 -29.95
N VAL A 433 10.00 14.00 -28.88
CA VAL A 433 9.14 15.05 -28.36
C VAL A 433 9.79 15.61 -27.09
N ARG A 434 9.92 16.94 -27.04
CA ARG A 434 10.39 17.69 -25.88
C ARG A 434 9.19 18.19 -25.09
N ILE A 435 9.18 17.95 -23.79
CA ILE A 435 8.20 18.46 -22.84
C ILE A 435 8.94 19.37 -21.86
N SER A 436 8.46 20.60 -21.69
CA SER A 436 9.04 21.58 -20.76
C SER A 436 7.97 22.11 -19.82
N ALA A 437 8.22 22.05 -18.52
CA ALA A 437 7.29 22.51 -17.50
C ALA A 437 7.73 23.85 -16.92
N ASN A 438 6.79 24.79 -16.81
CA ASN A 438 6.99 26.06 -16.12
C ASN A 438 6.07 26.14 -14.91
N ILE A 439 6.66 26.01 -13.73
CA ILE A 439 5.97 25.99 -12.43
C ILE A 439 5.66 27.39 -11.86
N LYS A 440 5.90 28.49 -12.60
CA LYS A 440 5.57 29.86 -12.11
C LYS A 440 4.08 30.05 -11.79
N ALA A 441 3.20 29.30 -12.45
CA ALA A 441 1.76 29.28 -12.14
C ALA A 441 1.44 28.72 -10.73
N LEU A 442 2.41 28.07 -10.07
CA LEU A 442 2.29 27.54 -8.71
C LEU A 442 2.84 28.50 -7.63
N ALA A 443 3.41 29.65 -8.00
CA ALA A 443 4.16 30.52 -7.08
C ALA A 443 3.34 30.93 -5.84
N ASP A 444 2.10 31.34 -6.03
CA ASP A 444 1.20 31.79 -4.94
C ASP A 444 0.83 30.67 -3.96
N VAL A 445 0.95 29.40 -4.39
CA VAL A 445 0.65 28.22 -3.57
C VAL A 445 1.91 27.42 -3.17
N ALA A 446 3.10 27.82 -3.63
CA ALA A 446 4.37 27.15 -3.34
C ALA A 446 4.65 26.92 -1.84
N PRO A 447 4.32 27.83 -0.90
CA PRO A 447 4.49 27.59 0.53
C PRO A 447 3.71 26.38 1.05
N ARG A 448 2.59 26.02 0.41
CA ARG A 448 1.74 24.86 0.75
C ARG A 448 2.22 23.55 0.11
N CYS A 449 3.38 23.57 -0.53
CA CYS A 449 3.99 22.49 -1.31
C CYS A 449 3.01 21.79 -2.28
N PRO A 450 2.67 22.42 -3.42
CA PRO A 450 1.65 21.92 -4.33
C PRO A 450 2.17 20.68 -5.09
N LEU A 451 1.48 19.56 -4.94
CA LEU A 451 1.66 18.35 -5.74
C LEU A 451 0.88 18.52 -7.05
N TYR A 452 1.60 18.79 -8.14
CA TYR A 452 1.02 19.07 -9.46
C TYR A 452 1.26 17.89 -10.41
N SER A 453 0.30 17.61 -11.28
CA SER A 453 0.39 16.47 -12.20
C SER A 453 -0.54 16.62 -13.41
N GLY A 454 -0.47 15.67 -14.34
CA GLY A 454 -1.33 15.60 -15.51
C GLY A 454 -0.83 14.60 -16.53
N PHE A 455 -1.26 14.77 -17.77
CA PHE A 455 -1.01 13.85 -18.88
C PHE A 455 -0.62 14.61 -20.13
N ILE A 456 0.30 14.03 -20.89
CA ILE A 456 0.57 14.38 -22.28
C ILE A 456 -0.17 13.34 -23.12
N GLU A 457 -1.21 13.75 -23.85
CA GLU A 457 -1.94 12.87 -24.77
C GLU A 457 -1.30 12.94 -26.16
N VAL A 458 -1.09 11.77 -26.78
CA VAL A 458 -0.56 11.57 -28.13
C VAL A 458 -1.63 10.87 -28.95
N GLU A 459 -2.22 11.57 -29.92
CA GLU A 459 -3.29 11.07 -30.77
C GLU A 459 -2.83 10.90 -32.22
N GLY A 460 -3.04 9.73 -32.80
CA GLY A 460 -2.68 9.41 -34.18
C GLY A 460 -3.05 7.97 -34.55
N GLY A 461 -3.34 7.69 -35.81
CA GLY A 461 -3.61 6.31 -36.27
C GLY A 461 -4.87 5.67 -35.70
N LYS A 462 -5.83 6.49 -35.23
CA LYS A 462 -7.01 6.08 -34.41
C LYS A 462 -6.66 5.55 -33.02
N GLU A 463 -5.41 5.72 -32.61
CA GLU A 463 -4.92 5.48 -31.26
C GLU A 463 -4.82 6.81 -30.50
N GLN A 464 -4.96 6.70 -29.20
CA GLN A 464 -4.66 7.77 -28.24
C GLN A 464 -3.83 7.10 -27.15
N LEU A 465 -2.65 7.66 -26.86
CA LEU A 465 -1.76 7.18 -25.81
C LEU A 465 -1.49 8.33 -24.84
N THR A 466 -1.15 8.00 -23.61
CA THR A 466 -0.83 8.96 -22.56
C THR A 466 0.60 8.78 -22.06
N VAL A 467 1.20 9.88 -21.64
CA VAL A 467 2.38 9.88 -20.76
C VAL A 467 2.02 10.72 -19.55
N SER A 468 1.93 10.12 -18.37
CA SER A 468 1.68 10.86 -17.14
C SER A 468 2.88 11.73 -16.77
N TYR A 469 2.65 12.81 -16.01
CA TYR A 469 3.72 13.57 -15.37
C TYR A 469 3.33 13.98 -13.95
N GLY A 470 4.32 14.16 -13.09
CA GLY A 470 4.13 14.66 -11.73
C GLY A 470 5.33 15.45 -11.24
N GLY A 471 5.12 16.32 -10.25
CA GLY A 471 6.19 17.05 -9.56
C GLY A 471 5.69 17.76 -8.31
N ILE A 472 6.64 18.26 -7.51
CA ILE A 472 6.40 18.82 -6.19
C ILE A 472 6.86 20.28 -6.19
N GLY A 473 5.94 21.23 -6.03
CA GLY A 473 6.22 22.66 -6.16
C GLY A 473 6.88 23.31 -4.94
N CYS A 474 7.60 22.55 -4.12
CA CYS A 474 8.50 23.07 -3.09
C CYS A 474 9.78 22.20 -3.03
N ALA A 475 10.76 22.57 -2.19
CA ALA A 475 11.96 21.75 -1.95
C ALA A 475 11.74 20.91 -0.69
N MET A 476 11.68 19.59 -0.82
CA MET A 476 11.30 18.69 0.27
C MET A 476 12.28 18.76 1.45
N ARG A 477 13.59 18.95 1.20
CA ARG A 477 14.62 19.13 2.24
C ARG A 477 14.40 20.36 3.14
N LYS A 478 13.60 21.33 2.70
CA LYS A 478 13.26 22.51 3.51
C LYS A 478 12.09 22.26 4.46
N LEU A 479 11.27 21.25 4.19
CA LEU A 479 10.16 20.85 5.05
C LEU A 479 10.71 20.17 6.30
N SER A 480 10.02 20.36 7.43
CA SER A 480 10.45 19.79 8.70
C SER A 480 9.71 18.48 8.98
N ALA A 481 10.42 17.44 9.41
CA ALA A 481 9.82 16.18 9.85
C ALA A 481 9.16 16.30 11.24
N LEU A 482 9.70 17.19 12.08
CA LEU A 482 9.25 17.51 13.44
C LEU A 482 9.35 19.04 13.66
N PRO A 483 8.37 19.84 13.17
CA PRO A 483 8.43 21.29 13.29
C PRO A 483 8.38 21.78 14.75
N PRO A 484 8.90 22.97 15.06
CA PRO A 484 8.84 23.52 16.41
C PRO A 484 7.40 23.60 16.93
N GLY A 485 7.15 23.01 18.10
CA GLY A 485 5.79 22.93 18.69
C GLY A 485 4.98 21.69 18.28
N TRP A 486 5.55 20.79 17.47
CA TRP A 486 4.89 19.55 17.05
C TRP A 486 4.54 18.63 18.24
N ASN A 487 3.26 18.57 18.57
CA ASN A 487 2.74 17.85 19.74
C ASN A 487 2.14 16.47 19.42
N LYS A 488 2.12 16.04 18.14
CA LYS A 488 1.61 14.72 17.76
C LYS A 488 2.58 13.57 18.07
N THR A 489 3.83 13.85 18.44
CA THR A 489 4.79 12.85 18.93
C THR A 489 4.88 12.91 20.46
N PHE A 490 4.47 11.86 21.16
CA PHE A 490 4.32 11.87 22.63
C PHE A 490 4.41 10.46 23.27
N ILE A 491 4.55 10.39 24.59
CA ILE A 491 4.45 9.11 25.33
C ILE A 491 3.01 8.86 25.77
N THR A 492 2.54 7.64 25.55
CA THR A 492 1.33 7.09 26.16
C THR A 492 1.66 5.83 26.97
N ALA A 493 0.65 5.28 27.65
CA ALA A 493 0.74 4.00 28.35
C ALA A 493 -0.04 2.93 27.58
N LYS A 494 0.65 1.89 27.10
CA LYS A 494 0.07 0.75 26.37
C LYS A 494 0.73 -0.55 26.82
N THR A 495 -0.02 -1.64 26.87
CA THR A 495 0.55 -3.00 27.01
C THR A 495 1.41 -3.36 25.80
N ALA A 496 2.19 -4.43 25.89
CA ALA A 496 3.02 -4.91 24.77
C ALA A 496 2.21 -5.25 23.50
N ASN A 497 0.97 -5.72 23.65
CA ASN A 497 0.08 -5.98 22.52
C ASN A 497 -0.54 -4.68 21.96
N GLU A 498 -1.03 -3.78 22.82
CA GLU A 498 -1.56 -2.47 22.38
C GLU A 498 -0.49 -1.61 21.69
N ALA A 499 0.77 -1.71 22.12
CA ALA A 499 1.92 -1.05 21.50
C ALA A 499 2.29 -1.64 20.13
N ARG A 500 1.82 -2.85 19.79
CA ARG A 500 1.91 -3.45 18.45
C ARG A 500 0.65 -3.22 17.61
N GLY A 501 -0.44 -2.72 18.22
CA GLY A 501 -1.73 -2.48 17.59
C GLY A 501 -1.97 -1.03 17.16
N GLN A 502 -2.79 -0.83 16.13
CA GLN A 502 -3.15 0.49 15.59
C GLN A 502 -4.36 1.13 16.30
N THR A 503 -4.54 0.93 17.61
CA THR A 503 -5.55 1.66 18.38
C THR A 503 -5.16 3.14 18.45
N GLN A 504 -5.93 4.00 17.76
CA GLN A 504 -5.56 5.38 17.47
C GLN A 504 -5.86 6.38 18.61
N ASP A 505 -6.72 6.03 19.58
CA ASP A 505 -7.08 6.92 20.69
C ASP A 505 -6.37 6.49 21.99
N THR A 506 -5.33 7.24 22.35
CA THR A 506 -4.76 7.27 23.70
C THR A 506 -4.20 8.66 23.96
N ASP A 507 -4.65 9.32 25.02
CA ASP A 507 -4.09 10.58 25.45
C ASP A 507 -2.59 10.45 25.81
N PRO A 508 -1.80 11.53 25.74
CA PRO A 508 -0.48 11.59 26.33
C PRO A 508 -0.55 11.31 27.85
N VAL A 509 0.42 10.57 28.39
CA VAL A 509 0.50 10.41 29.86
C VAL A 509 0.76 11.75 30.53
N VAL A 510 0.30 11.88 31.78
CA VAL A 510 0.64 13.01 32.63
C VAL A 510 2.16 13.06 32.81
N GLN A 511 2.72 14.27 32.81
CA GLN A 511 4.15 14.47 33.00
C GLN A 511 4.62 13.83 34.33
N ASN A 512 5.74 13.12 34.27
CA ASN A 512 6.34 12.34 35.36
C ASN A 512 5.55 11.08 35.80
N THR A 513 4.64 10.55 34.97
CA THR A 513 4.07 9.20 35.18
C THR A 513 5.19 8.17 35.36
N THR A 514 5.06 7.29 36.36
CA THR A 514 5.98 6.18 36.60
C THR A 514 5.44 4.90 35.97
N PHE A 515 6.27 4.23 35.17
CA PHE A 515 5.99 2.93 34.57
C PHE A 515 6.70 1.85 35.37
N HIS A 516 5.89 0.95 35.97
CA HIS A 516 6.37 -0.20 36.72
C HIS A 516 6.55 -1.39 35.77
N LEU A 517 7.80 -1.65 35.40
CA LEU A 517 8.19 -2.73 34.51
C LEU A 517 8.56 -3.95 35.35
N GLY A 518 7.99 -5.12 35.04
CA GLY A 518 8.28 -6.35 35.79
C GLY A 518 9.64 -6.96 35.44
N GLY A 519 10.73 -6.27 35.79
CA GLY A 519 12.13 -6.65 35.54
C GLY A 519 12.63 -6.41 34.11
N HIS A 520 13.91 -6.75 33.89
CA HIS A 520 14.60 -6.66 32.58
C HIS A 520 14.11 -7.74 31.60
N ARG A 521 12.92 -7.55 31.02
CA ARG A 521 12.34 -8.43 29.99
C ARG A 521 12.33 -7.78 28.61
N HIS A 522 12.39 -8.58 27.55
CA HIS A 522 12.10 -8.08 26.21
C HIS A 522 10.59 -7.87 26.05
N ILE A 523 10.19 -6.93 25.19
CA ILE A 523 8.77 -6.68 24.90
C ILE A 523 8.01 -7.93 24.42
N LYS A 524 8.69 -8.86 23.72
CA LYS A 524 8.14 -10.16 23.30
C LYS A 524 7.75 -11.07 24.50
N ASP A 525 8.46 -10.95 25.63
CA ASP A 525 8.20 -11.71 26.85
C ASP A 525 7.07 -11.07 27.70
N LEU A 526 6.57 -9.91 27.25
CA LEU A 526 5.52 -9.12 27.87
C LEU A 526 4.20 -9.10 27.06
N LEU A 527 4.14 -9.78 25.90
CA LEU A 527 2.95 -9.81 25.03
C LEU A 527 1.66 -10.16 25.79
N ASN A 528 1.70 -11.26 26.54
CA ASN A 528 0.56 -11.73 27.36
C ASN A 528 0.50 -11.07 28.75
N SER A 529 1.14 -9.91 28.95
CA SER A 529 1.22 -9.22 30.24
C SER A 529 0.37 -7.95 30.27
N SER A 530 -0.24 -7.66 31.41
CA SER A 530 -0.90 -6.39 31.70
C SER A 530 0.08 -5.26 32.09
N THR A 531 1.39 -5.46 31.93
CA THR A 531 2.40 -4.42 32.16
C THR A 531 2.22 -3.28 31.16
N LEU A 532 1.91 -2.08 31.65
CA LEU A 532 1.91 -0.86 30.85
C LEU A 532 3.33 -0.40 30.58
N LEU A 533 3.65 -0.21 29.30
CA LEU A 533 4.94 0.25 28.80
C LEU A 533 4.87 1.74 28.44
N PRO A 534 5.96 2.51 28.67
CA PRO A 534 6.15 3.79 28.02
C PRO A 534 6.18 3.55 26.51
N THR A 535 5.15 4.02 25.82
CA THR A 535 4.95 3.76 24.40
C THR A 535 4.94 5.08 23.65
N LEU A 536 5.89 5.25 22.73
CA LEU A 536 5.99 6.42 21.90
C LEU A 536 4.94 6.35 20.78
N ASN A 537 4.05 7.34 20.74
CA ASN A 537 3.35 7.73 19.53
C ASN A 537 4.35 8.49 18.64
N LEU A 538 4.66 7.92 17.48
CA LEU A 538 5.53 8.51 16.47
C LEU A 538 4.69 8.87 15.24
N ASN A 539 4.32 10.15 15.19
CA ASN A 539 3.58 10.75 14.08
C ASN A 539 4.45 11.90 13.53
N LEU A 540 4.95 11.77 12.30
CA LEU A 540 5.78 12.80 11.67
C LEU A 540 4.92 13.79 10.87
N ALA A 541 5.32 15.07 10.91
CA ALA A 541 4.73 16.13 10.09
C ALA A 541 5.04 15.96 8.59
N MET A 542 6.22 15.41 8.29
CA MET A 542 6.73 15.20 6.94
C MET A 542 7.55 13.90 6.90
N TYR A 543 7.72 13.36 5.69
CA TYR A 543 8.55 12.20 5.44
C TYR A 543 9.96 12.32 6.03
N SER A 544 10.42 11.21 6.59
CA SER A 544 11.81 11.02 6.98
C SER A 544 12.32 9.67 6.50
N ARG A 545 13.58 9.66 6.04
CA ARG A 545 14.24 8.44 5.58
C ARG A 545 15.05 7.73 6.65
N ALA A 546 15.19 8.34 7.82
CA ALA A 546 15.83 7.73 8.97
C ALA A 546 15.33 8.39 10.26
N ILE A 547 15.03 7.56 11.26
CA ILE A 547 14.58 8.02 12.57
C ILE A 547 15.49 7.39 13.63
N SER A 548 15.92 8.20 14.59
CA SER A 548 16.48 7.71 15.86
C SER A 548 15.60 8.11 17.04
N VAL A 549 15.47 7.19 18.00
CA VAL A 549 14.82 7.40 19.28
C VAL A 549 15.83 7.06 20.37
N GLN A 550 16.06 8.02 21.26
CA GLN A 550 17.08 7.96 22.30
C GLN A 550 16.46 8.29 23.67
N ALA A 551 16.84 7.56 24.72
CA ALA A 551 16.56 7.94 26.10
C ALA A 551 17.56 9.02 26.55
N LEU A 552 17.04 10.17 26.97
CA LEU A 552 17.77 11.16 27.77
C LEU A 552 17.28 11.08 29.21
N GLU A 553 18.16 11.30 30.19
CA GLU A 553 17.71 11.60 31.55
C GLU A 553 16.82 12.85 31.54
N ALA A 554 15.79 12.90 32.39
CA ALA A 554 14.81 13.99 32.38
C ALA A 554 15.46 15.38 32.57
N ALA A 555 16.55 15.45 33.35
CA ALA A 555 17.33 16.67 33.60
C ALA A 555 18.37 17.00 32.51
N ALA A 556 18.66 16.09 31.58
CA ALA A 556 19.68 16.29 30.55
C ALA A 556 19.26 17.38 29.53
N PRO A 557 20.18 18.22 29.05
CA PRO A 557 19.93 19.14 27.94
C PRO A 557 19.47 18.40 26.67
N GLU A 558 18.53 18.98 25.92
CA GLU A 558 18.03 18.36 24.67
C GLU A 558 19.11 18.26 23.57
N THR A 559 20.19 19.04 23.69
CA THR A 559 21.37 18.99 22.84
C THR A 559 22.26 17.77 23.08
N GLU A 560 22.08 17.05 24.20
CA GLU A 560 22.89 15.88 24.54
C GLU A 560 22.52 14.66 23.66
N THR A 561 23.48 13.74 23.51
CA THR A 561 23.27 12.46 22.82
C THR A 561 22.81 11.44 23.86
N GLY A 562 21.64 10.85 23.64
CA GLY A 562 21.04 9.90 24.57
C GLY A 562 21.44 8.44 24.31
N MET A 563 20.92 7.56 25.15
CA MET A 563 21.07 6.11 25.01
C MET A 563 20.13 5.61 23.91
N ALA A 564 20.66 4.95 22.87
CA ALA A 564 19.87 4.54 21.72
C ALA A 564 18.86 3.43 22.05
N ILE A 565 17.58 3.70 21.77
CA ILE A 565 16.47 2.73 21.90
C ILE A 565 16.17 2.09 20.54
N PHE A 566 16.06 2.92 19.51
CA PHE A 566 15.69 2.52 18.17
C PHE A 566 16.38 3.43 17.15
N THR A 567 16.86 2.83 16.07
CA THR A 567 17.42 3.53 14.91
C THR A 567 17.00 2.77 13.67
N THR A 568 16.39 3.46 12.71
CA THR A 568 16.13 2.93 11.36
C THR A 568 16.76 3.85 10.33
N ASP A 569 17.46 3.26 9.37
CA ASP A 569 17.92 3.89 8.13
C ASP A 569 16.97 3.60 6.95
N GLN A 570 15.82 2.97 7.24
CA GLN A 570 14.72 2.76 6.29
C GLN A 570 13.70 3.88 6.39
N THR A 571 13.06 4.17 5.25
CA THR A 571 11.93 5.08 5.14
C THR A 571 10.88 4.89 6.25
N ALA A 572 10.62 5.98 6.99
CA ALA A 572 9.48 6.12 7.88
C ALA A 572 8.49 7.13 7.29
N ARG A 573 7.24 6.71 7.15
CA ARG A 573 6.21 7.56 6.52
C ARG A 573 5.72 8.61 7.52
N PRO A 574 5.38 9.83 7.07
CA PRO A 574 4.40 10.62 7.80
C PRO A 574 3.03 9.97 7.58
N GLY A 575 1.95 10.61 8.04
CA GLY A 575 0.67 10.45 7.36
C GLY A 575 0.81 10.74 5.87
N GLY A 576 0.86 9.70 5.04
CA GLY A 576 0.99 9.83 3.60
C GLY A 576 -0.25 10.49 3.00
N PHE A 577 -0.16 10.90 1.73
CA PHE A 577 -1.28 11.57 1.03
C PHE A 577 -2.62 10.82 1.10
N ALA A 578 -2.59 9.48 1.23
CA ALA A 578 -3.78 8.67 1.44
C ALA A 578 -4.36 8.75 2.86
N ARG A 579 -3.53 8.63 3.91
CA ARG A 579 -3.97 8.35 5.28
C ARG A 579 -2.98 8.83 6.33
N GLU A 580 -3.46 9.22 7.52
CA GLU A 580 -2.56 9.38 8.67
C GLU A 580 -1.91 8.05 9.03
N ALA A 581 -0.60 8.09 9.33
CA ALA A 581 0.21 6.96 9.74
C ALA A 581 0.80 7.31 11.10
N ILE A 582 0.68 6.38 12.05
CA ILE A 582 1.10 6.54 13.43
C ILE A 582 1.83 5.25 13.77
N ASP A 583 3.14 5.35 13.96
CA ASP A 583 3.95 4.24 14.45
C ASP A 583 3.93 4.26 15.98
N TRP A 584 3.80 3.08 16.58
CA TRP A 584 3.81 2.92 18.03
C TRP A 584 5.04 2.12 18.43
N LEU A 585 5.89 2.70 19.29
CA LEU A 585 7.11 2.06 19.79
C LEU A 585 7.00 1.88 21.30
N GLY A 586 6.56 0.70 21.73
CA GLY A 586 6.57 0.29 23.13
C GLY A 586 8.00 0.02 23.60
N TRP A 587 8.39 0.56 24.76
CA TRP A 587 9.75 0.46 25.27
C TRP A 587 9.80 -0.22 26.65
N SER A 588 10.59 -1.28 26.80
CA SER A 588 10.78 -2.00 28.07
C SER A 588 12.07 -1.61 28.82
N GLY A 589 12.62 -0.42 28.54
CA GLY A 589 13.91 0.03 29.07
C GLY A 589 15.15 -0.53 28.33
N LEU A 590 14.95 -1.49 27.42
CA LEU A 590 15.99 -2.11 26.60
C LEU A 590 16.60 -1.12 25.59
N LEU A 591 17.92 -1.17 25.42
CA LEU A 591 18.70 -0.36 24.49
C LEU A 591 19.26 -1.21 23.33
N THR A 592 19.66 -0.56 22.22
CA THR A 592 20.13 -1.25 21.00
C THR A 592 21.42 -2.06 21.18
N ASN A 593 22.22 -1.74 22.22
CA ASN A 593 23.41 -2.48 22.61
C ASN A 593 23.11 -3.75 23.45
N GLY A 594 21.84 -4.01 23.78
CA GLY A 594 21.41 -5.14 24.61
C GLY A 594 21.48 -4.91 26.13
N SER A 595 21.82 -3.70 26.61
CA SER A 595 21.67 -3.34 28.03
C SER A 595 20.31 -2.68 28.30
N TRP A 596 19.96 -2.51 29.58
CA TRP A 596 18.77 -1.78 30.02
C TRP A 596 19.18 -0.43 30.63
N VAL A 597 18.32 0.57 30.55
CA VAL A 597 18.44 1.79 31.38
C VAL A 597 18.20 1.45 32.85
N GLU A 598 18.79 2.22 33.76
CA GLU A 598 18.56 2.05 35.19
C GLU A 598 17.16 2.55 35.63
N ARG A 599 16.82 2.36 36.91
CA ARG A 599 15.66 3.03 37.53
C ARG A 599 15.91 4.54 37.55
N GLY A 600 15.03 5.33 36.93
CA GLY A 600 15.23 6.77 36.82
C GLY A 600 14.13 7.49 36.05
N SER A 601 14.27 8.81 35.94
CA SER A 601 13.39 9.65 35.13
C SER A 601 14.04 9.98 33.79
N TYR A 602 13.30 9.73 32.71
CA TYR A 602 13.76 9.85 31.33
C TYR A 602 12.78 10.67 30.48
N LYS A 603 13.26 11.18 29.35
CA LYS A 603 12.46 11.70 28.23
C LYS A 603 12.99 11.09 26.95
N LEU A 604 12.12 10.83 25.97
CA LEU A 604 12.58 10.33 24.67
C LEU A 604 12.89 11.49 23.75
N LYS A 605 14.09 11.50 23.19
CA LYS A 605 14.51 12.36 22.08
C LYS A 605 14.28 11.60 20.79
N VAL A 606 13.40 12.11 19.96
CA VAL A 606 13.11 11.61 18.61
C VAL A 606 13.78 12.56 17.63
N CYS A 607 14.67 12.05 16.79
CA CYS A 607 15.28 12.80 15.69
C CYS A 607 14.94 12.13 14.37
N ALA A 608 14.57 12.93 13.38
CA ALA A 608 14.17 12.50 12.05
C ALA A 608 14.95 13.27 10.99
N SER A 609 15.69 12.58 10.14
CA SER A 609 16.44 13.22 9.05
C SER A 609 15.49 13.81 8.01
N ARG A 610 15.77 15.02 7.50
CA ARG A 610 14.93 15.64 6.47
C ARG A 610 15.02 14.90 5.14
N ALA A 611 14.09 15.17 4.22
CA ALA A 611 14.12 14.59 2.88
C ALA A 611 15.47 14.84 2.18
N TRP A 612 15.94 13.84 1.44
CA TRP A 612 17.25 13.78 0.74
C TRP A 612 18.50 13.62 1.66
N GLU A 613 18.52 14.22 2.85
CA GLU A 613 19.07 13.74 4.15
C GLU A 613 20.15 12.62 4.25
N SER A 614 21.32 12.71 3.63
CA SER A 614 22.53 11.85 3.84
C SER A 614 22.65 11.06 5.18
N THR A 615 22.23 9.79 5.31
CA THR A 615 22.42 9.02 6.58
C THR A 615 23.89 8.68 6.85
N GLN A 616 24.71 8.69 5.80
CA GLN A 616 26.16 8.57 5.87
C GLN A 616 26.87 9.94 5.90
N ASP A 617 26.13 11.05 5.82
CA ASP A 617 26.67 12.41 5.84
C ASP A 617 26.56 12.99 7.26
N PRO A 618 27.67 13.25 7.97
CA PRO A 618 27.65 13.82 9.30
C PRO A 618 27.17 15.28 9.35
N SER A 619 26.90 15.91 8.20
CA SER A 619 26.30 17.24 8.07
C SER A 619 24.81 17.23 7.68
N ALA A 620 24.21 16.04 7.55
CA ALA A 620 22.79 15.87 7.29
C ALA A 620 21.91 16.57 8.33
N LYS A 621 20.83 17.20 7.87
CA LYS A 621 19.89 17.90 8.75
C LYS A 621 18.88 16.94 9.32
N GLU A 622 18.79 16.96 10.65
CA GLU A 622 17.75 16.30 11.41
C GLU A 622 16.91 17.33 12.15
N ASP A 623 15.61 17.06 12.25
CA ASP A 623 14.74 17.75 13.19
C ASP A 623 14.55 16.84 14.39
N CYS A 624 14.73 17.38 15.60
CA CYS A 624 14.56 16.65 16.85
C CYS A 624 13.46 17.27 17.70
N SER A 625 12.71 16.42 18.39
CA SER A 625 11.76 16.79 19.44
C SER A 625 11.98 15.90 20.66
N THR A 626 11.62 16.38 21.86
CA THR A 626 11.63 15.56 23.08
C THR A 626 10.25 15.44 23.68
N THR A 627 9.90 14.23 24.13
CA THR A 627 8.65 13.98 24.84
C THR A 627 8.63 14.64 26.22
N ALA A 628 7.44 14.72 26.82
CA ALA A 628 7.33 14.93 28.26
C ALA A 628 8.15 13.86 29.02
N PRO A 629 8.78 14.21 30.16
CA PRO A 629 9.48 13.24 30.99
C PRO A 629 8.51 12.28 31.71
N PHE A 630 9.00 11.07 31.96
CA PHE A 630 8.35 9.98 32.69
C PHE A 630 9.41 9.25 33.53
N SER A 631 9.00 8.32 34.38
CA SER A 631 9.94 7.50 35.18
C SER A 631 9.79 6.02 34.86
N ILE A 632 10.89 5.28 34.92
CA ILE A 632 10.93 3.82 34.85
C ILE A 632 11.31 3.29 36.24
N ASP A 633 10.52 2.33 36.70
CA ASP A 633 10.81 1.53 37.87
C ASP A 633 10.79 0.04 37.48
N TYR A 634 11.77 -0.73 37.95
CA TYR A 634 11.76 -2.18 37.79
C TYR A 634 11.30 -2.83 39.09
N GLU A 635 10.17 -3.53 39.04
CA GLU A 635 9.72 -4.36 40.15
C GLU A 635 10.62 -5.59 40.26
N GLU A 636 11.17 -5.84 41.45
CA GLU A 636 11.87 -7.08 41.75
C GLU A 636 10.86 -8.23 41.79
N GLY A 637 11.07 -9.27 40.98
CA GLY A 637 10.18 -10.42 40.92
C GLY A 637 10.18 -11.19 42.24
N GLY A 638 8.99 -11.35 42.84
CA GLY A 638 8.74 -12.19 44.02
C GLY A 638 8.58 -13.67 43.71
#